data_AF-A0A1G8Y2R3-F1
#
_entry.id   AF-A0A1G8Y2R3-F1
#
_cell.length_a   1.000
_cell.length_b   1.000
_cell.length_c   1.000
_cell.angle_alpha   90.00
_cell.angle_beta   90.00
_cell.angle_gamma   90.00
#
_symmetry.space_group_name_H-M   'P 1'
#
loop_
_entity.id
_entity.type
_entity.pdbx_description
1 polymer ?
#
loop_
_entity_poly.entity_id
_entity_poly.type
_entity_poly.pdbx_seq_one_letter_code
_entity_poly.pdbx_strand_id
1 'polypeptide(L)'
;MPTTALVRLNRLHTSLQQLRDADSALLRPDLLDTRLNELAAVIEILQRLDNTQSLLNDLGGAMALLLELLQCADQKLDGCLLHCLLKPFKEKIDQVMDEMERVV
;
A
#
# COMPACT_ATOMS: atom_id res chain seq x y z
N MET A 1 1.99 -5.42 8.38
CA MET A 1 1.15 -6.52 8.91
C MET A 1 -0.24 -6.22 8.39
N PRO A 2 -0.82 -7.03 7.49
CA PRO A 2 -2.13 -6.73 6.94
C PRO A 2 -3.08 -6.53 8.12
N THR A 3 -3.72 -5.37 8.18
CA THR A 3 -4.65 -5.04 9.26
C THR A 3 -5.66 -6.19 9.37
N THR A 4 -5.93 -6.65 10.59
CA THR A 4 -6.86 -7.78 10.87
C THR A 4 -8.22 -7.58 10.18
N ALA A 5 -8.61 -6.34 9.89
CA ALA A 5 -9.78 -5.98 9.09
C ALA A 5 -9.69 -6.41 7.62
N LEU A 6 -8.55 -6.19 6.93
CA LEU A 6 -8.37 -6.52 5.51
C LEU A 6 -8.38 -8.03 5.25
N VAL A 7 -7.80 -8.81 6.17
CA VAL A 7 -7.86 -10.28 6.13
C VAL A 7 -9.30 -10.77 6.32
N ARG A 8 -10.06 -10.15 7.23
CA ARG A 8 -11.47 -10.47 7.45
C ARG A 8 -12.34 -10.11 6.25
N LEU A 9 -12.11 -8.96 5.63
CA LEU A 9 -12.78 -8.51 4.41
C LEU A 9 -12.52 -9.46 3.24
N ASN A 10 -11.27 -9.87 3.02
CA ASN A 10 -10.93 -10.89 2.02
C ASN A 10 -11.65 -12.22 2.28
N ARG A 11 -11.64 -12.72 3.52
CA ARG A 11 -12.35 -13.95 3.88
C ARG A 11 -13.86 -13.84 3.65
N LEU A 12 -14.44 -12.69 3.97
CA LEU A 12 -15.87 -12.43 3.75
C LEU A 12 -16.18 -12.42 2.24
N HIS A 13 -15.38 -11.74 1.43
CA HIS A 13 -15.51 -11.71 -0.02
C HIS A 13 -15.41 -13.13 -0.62
N THR A 14 -14.41 -13.91 -0.23
CA THR A 14 -14.26 -15.31 -0.68
C THR A 14 -15.47 -16.16 -0.29
N SER A 15 -15.99 -16.01 0.93
CA SER A 15 -17.14 -16.78 1.41
C SER A 15 -18.42 -16.42 0.64
N LEU A 16 -18.64 -15.12 0.40
CA LEU A 16 -19.78 -14.64 -0.39
C LEU A 16 -19.69 -15.06 -1.87
N GLN A 17 -18.48 -15.14 -2.41
CA GLN A 17 -18.24 -15.62 -3.77
C GLN A 17 -18.51 -17.13 -3.89
N GLN A 18 -18.13 -17.92 -2.89
CA GLN A 18 -18.50 -19.35 -2.82
C GLN A 18 -20.02 -19.56 -2.70
N LEU A 19 -20.71 -18.70 -1.93
CA LEU A 19 -22.17 -18.70 -1.84
C LEU A 19 -22.83 -18.35 -3.18
N ARG A 20 -22.30 -17.38 -3.92
CA ARG A 20 -22.75 -17.07 -5.29
C ARG A 20 -22.63 -18.28 -6.22
N ASP A 21 -21.48 -18.94 -6.20
CA ASP A 21 -21.21 -20.08 -7.10
C ASP A 21 -22.11 -21.29 -6.75
N ALA A 22 -22.48 -21.44 -5.47
CA ALA A 22 -23.37 -22.50 -4.99
C ALA A 22 -24.86 -22.24 -5.24
N ASP A 23 -25.30 -20.97 -5.33
CA ASP A 23 -26.72 -20.58 -5.24
C ASP A 23 -27.22 -19.81 -6.49
N SER A 24 -26.56 -20.05 -7.63
CA SER A 24 -26.78 -19.41 -8.95
C SER A 24 -28.22 -19.50 -9.52
N ALA A 25 -29.15 -20.18 -8.83
CA ALA A 25 -30.55 -20.33 -9.23
C ALA A 25 -31.56 -19.49 -8.42
N LEU A 26 -31.18 -18.91 -7.26
CA LEU A 26 -32.16 -18.34 -6.30
C LEU A 26 -31.97 -16.85 -5.94
N LEU A 27 -30.80 -16.27 -6.19
CA LEU A 27 -30.52 -14.85 -5.91
C LEU A 27 -30.66 -14.03 -7.19
N ARG A 28 -31.30 -12.86 -7.11
CA ARG A 28 -31.30 -11.87 -8.21
C ARG A 28 -29.83 -11.56 -8.55
N PRO A 29 -29.28 -12.07 -9.68
CA PRO A 29 -27.83 -12.15 -9.88
C PRO A 29 -27.20 -10.76 -9.87
N ASP A 30 -27.86 -9.81 -10.52
CA ASP A 30 -27.32 -8.49 -10.83
C ASP A 30 -26.92 -7.66 -9.61
N LEU A 31 -27.72 -7.66 -8.53
CA LEU A 31 -27.44 -6.82 -7.38
C LEU A 31 -26.31 -7.40 -6.50
N LEU A 32 -26.31 -8.72 -6.30
CA LEU A 32 -25.28 -9.38 -5.51
C LEU A 32 -23.92 -9.35 -6.23
N ASP A 33 -23.92 -9.57 -7.54
CA ASP A 33 -22.70 -9.51 -8.35
C ASP A 33 -22.11 -8.10 -8.38
N THR A 34 -22.95 -7.07 -8.49
CA THR A 34 -22.50 -5.68 -8.41
C THR A 34 -21.86 -5.38 -7.05
N ARG A 35 -22.50 -5.79 -5.94
CA ARG A 35 -21.97 -5.58 -4.58
C ARG A 35 -20.69 -6.38 -4.30
N LEU A 36 -20.56 -7.58 -4.86
CA LEU A 36 -19.34 -8.38 -4.76
C LEU A 36 -18.18 -7.72 -5.51
N ASN A 37 -18.43 -7.25 -6.73
CA ASN A 37 -17.42 -6.53 -7.52
C ASN A 37 -17.00 -5.22 -6.86
N GLU A 38 -17.95 -4.47 -6.28
CA GLU A 38 -17.66 -3.27 -5.47
C GLU A 38 -16.80 -3.63 -4.24
N LEU A 39 -17.13 -4.72 -3.55
CA LEU A 39 -16.35 -5.19 -2.39
C LEU A 39 -14.92 -5.59 -2.78
N ALA A 40 -14.75 -6.28 -3.92
CA ALA A 40 -13.43 -6.61 -4.45
C ALA A 40 -12.60 -5.36 -4.74
N ALA A 41 -13.20 -4.35 -5.38
CA ALA A 41 -12.53 -3.08 -5.67
C ALA A 41 -12.12 -2.33 -4.39
N VAL A 42 -12.99 -2.30 -3.37
CA VAL A 42 -12.65 -1.70 -2.07
C VAL A 42 -11.50 -2.44 -1.39
N ILE A 43 -11.50 -3.78 -1.45
CA ILE A 43 -10.40 -4.59 -0.90
C ILE A 43 -9.08 -4.28 -1.61
N GLU A 44 -9.09 -4.14 -2.93
CA GLU A 44 -7.91 -3.80 -3.72
C GLU A 44 -7.36 -2.42 -3.35
N ILE A 45 -8.23 -1.42 -3.22
CA ILE A 45 -7.85 -0.06 -2.79
C ILE A 45 -7.22 -0.10 -1.39
N LEU A 46 -7.83 -0.83 -0.44
CA LEU A 46 -7.30 -0.96 0.91
C LEU A 46 -5.95 -1.69 0.96
N GLN A 47 -5.71 -2.67 0.07
CA GLN A 47 -4.42 -3.34 -0.06
C GLN A 47 -3.34 -2.38 -0.58
N ARG A 48 -3.66 -1.56 -1.58
CA ARG A 48 -2.75 -0.54 -2.09
C ARG A 48 -2.39 0.47 -1.01
N LEU A 49 -3.36 0.93 -0.22
CA LEU A 49 -3.15 1.81 0.93
C LEU A 49 -2.20 1.21 1.99
N ASP A 50 -2.37 -0.07 2.35
CA ASP A 50 -1.49 -0.76 3.31
C ASP A 50 -0.04 -0.83 2.79
N ASN A 51 0.12 -1.09 1.48
CA ASN A 51 1.43 -1.10 0.83
C ASN A 51 2.10 0.28 0.82
N THR A 52 1.37 1.31 0.42
CA THR A 52 1.86 2.69 0.39
C THR A 52 2.22 3.17 1.80
N GLN A 53 1.43 2.81 2.82
CA GLN A 53 1.77 3.08 4.22
C GLN A 53 3.08 2.40 4.64
N SER A 54 3.31 1.14 4.23
CA SER A 54 4.57 0.45 4.51
C SER A 54 5.76 1.15 3.85
N LEU A 55 5.63 1.56 2.59
CA LEU A 55 6.68 2.29 1.87
C LEU A 55 7.01 3.63 2.53
N LEU A 56 5.98 4.37 2.98
CA LEU A 56 6.14 5.62 3.73
C LEU A 56 6.87 5.42 5.06
N ASN A 57 6.53 4.36 5.81
CA ASN A 57 7.21 4.03 7.06
C ASN A 57 8.69 3.69 6.83
N ASP A 58 8.99 2.88 5.82
CA ASP A 58 10.37 2.54 5.46
C ASP A 58 11.16 3.79 5.07
N LEU A 59 10.56 4.66 4.26
CA LEU A 59 11.16 5.91 3.84
C LEU A 59 11.43 6.81 5.05
N GLY A 60 10.46 6.96 5.95
CA GLY A 60 10.60 7.72 7.19
C GLY A 60 11.75 7.21 8.07
N GLY A 61 11.85 5.89 8.25
CA GLY A 61 12.94 5.27 9.01
C GLY A 61 14.32 5.47 8.35
N ALA A 62 14.39 5.31 7.04
CA ALA A 62 15.64 5.55 6.31
C ALA A 62 16.07 7.03 6.35
N MET A 63 15.12 7.98 6.31
CA MET A 63 15.43 9.41 6.43
C MET A 63 15.91 9.77 7.82
N ALA A 64 15.34 9.16 8.87
CA ALA A 64 15.81 9.34 10.24
C ALA A 64 17.27 8.88 10.40
N LEU A 65 17.63 7.71 9.86
CA LEU A 65 19.01 7.22 9.85
C LEU A 65 19.94 8.14 9.06
N LEU A 66 19.50 8.65 7.91
CA LEU A 66 20.28 9.60 7.13
C LEU A 66 20.54 10.90 7.93
N LEU A 67 19.52 11.44 8.60
CA LEU A 67 19.67 12.62 9.45
C LEU A 67 20.62 12.38 10.63
N GLU A 68 20.56 11.22 11.28
CA GLU A 68 21.51 10.83 12.32
C GLU A 68 22.94 10.74 11.79
N LEU A 69 23.14 10.12 10.61
CA LEU A 69 24.45 10.04 9.96
C LEU A 69 24.99 11.43 9.60
N LEU A 70 24.14 12.34 9.13
CA LEU A 70 24.50 13.73 8.87
C LEU A 70 24.88 14.49 10.15
N GLN A 71 24.18 14.22 11.26
CA GLN A 71 24.48 14.82 12.57
C GLN A 71 25.79 14.29 13.16
N CYS A 72 26.10 13.01 12.94
CA CYS A 72 27.35 12.39 13.40
C CYS A 72 28.54 12.68 12.47
N ALA A 73 28.30 13.16 11.25
CA ALA A 73 29.35 13.51 10.31
C ALA A 73 30.04 14.82 10.73
N ASP A 74 31.19 14.69 11.40
CA ASP A 74 32.04 15.82 11.83
C ASP A 74 32.82 16.48 10.67
N GLN A 75 32.57 16.05 9.42
CA GLN A 75 33.24 16.54 8.20
C GLN A 75 32.25 17.05 7.16
N LYS A 76 32.70 18.03 6.35
CA LYS A 76 31.95 18.53 5.19
C LYS A 76 31.65 17.38 4.22
N LEU A 77 30.41 16.90 4.22
CA LEU A 77 29.92 16.01 3.18
C LEU A 77 30.00 16.72 1.84
N ASP A 78 30.75 16.13 0.92
CA ASP A 78 30.77 16.57 -0.47
C ASP A 78 29.38 16.40 -1.10
N GLY A 79 29.00 17.34 -1.97
CA GLY A 79 27.72 17.34 -2.66
C GLY A 79 27.49 16.07 -3.48
N CYS A 80 28.55 15.45 -4.02
CA CYS A 80 28.45 14.17 -4.71
C CYS A 80 28.09 13.00 -3.78
N LEU A 81 28.66 12.96 -2.58
CA LEU A 81 28.33 11.95 -1.56
C LEU A 81 26.89 12.13 -1.06
N LEU A 82 26.50 13.39 -0.81
CA LEU A 82 25.13 13.71 -0.43
C LEU A 82 24.13 13.33 -1.53
N HIS A 83 24.45 13.59 -2.79
CA HIS A 83 23.63 13.21 -3.93
C HIS A 83 23.46 11.68 -4.03
N CYS A 84 24.56 10.93 -3.90
CA CYS A 84 24.52 9.47 -3.91
C CYS A 84 23.67 8.91 -2.76
N LEU A 85 23.75 9.52 -1.58
CA LEU A 85 22.95 9.11 -0.42
C LEU A 85 21.47 9.46 -0.58
N LEU A 86 21.13 10.60 -1.19
CA LEU A 86 19.75 11.07 -1.34
C LEU A 86 19.02 10.50 -2.56
N LYS A 87 19.74 10.06 -3.60
CA LYS A 87 19.15 9.49 -4.81
C LYS A 87 18.16 8.33 -4.55
N PRO A 88 18.49 7.29 -3.76
CA PRO A 88 17.55 6.21 -3.48
C PRO A 88 16.30 6.68 -2.70
N PHE A 89 16.42 7.74 -1.90
CA PHE A 89 15.27 8.34 -1.22
C PHE A 89 14.35 9.03 -2.20
N LYS A 90 14.92 9.79 -3.13
CA LYS A 90 14.15 10.44 -4.19
C LYS A 90 13.39 9.40 -5.00
N GLU A 91 14.04 8.33 -5.44
CA GLU A 91 13.40 7.24 -6.20
C GLU A 91 12.26 6.59 -5.40
N LYS A 92 12.45 6.39 -4.09
CA LYS A 92 11.41 5.81 -3.21
C LYS A 92 10.26 6.80 -2.92
N ILE A 93 10.53 8.10 -2.87
CA ILE A 93 9.50 9.17 -2.79
C ILE A 93 8.69 9.21 -4.08
N ASP A 94 9.35 9.22 -5.23
CA ASP A 94 8.70 9.23 -6.55
C ASP A 94 7.79 7.99 -6.69
N GLN A 95 8.26 6.80 -6.27
CA GLN A 95 7.45 5.59 -6.26
C GLN A 95 6.22 5.70 -5.34
N VAL A 96 6.37 6.25 -4.14
CA VAL A 96 5.25 6.46 -3.21
C VAL A 96 4.25 7.46 -3.77
N MET A 97 4.70 8.53 -4.39
CA MET A 97 3.84 9.52 -5.03
C MET A 97 3.03 8.91 -6.18
N ASP A 98 3.67 8.12 -7.05
CA ASP A 98 2.99 7.39 -8.13
C ASP A 98 1.95 6.40 -7.59
N GLU A 99 2.24 5.71 -6.47
CA GLU A 99 1.28 4.82 -5.83
C GLU A 99 0.10 5.58 -5.21
N MET A 100 0.34 6.73 -4.58
CA MET A 100 -0.73 7.57 -4.03
C MET A 100 -1.65 8.11 -5.13
N GLU A 101 -1.11 8.54 -6.28
CA GLU A 101 -1.92 9.00 -7.43
C GLU A 101 -2.81 7.89 -8.01
N ARG A 102 -2.39 6.62 -7.88
CA ARG A 102 -3.19 5.46 -8.32
C ARG A 102 -4.26 5.01 -7.32
N VAL A 103 -4.26 5.58 -6.12
CA VAL A 103 -5.22 5.29 -5.04
C VAL A 103 -6.31 6.37 -4.97
N VAL A 104 -6.00 7.61 -5.36
CA VAL A 104 -6.92 8.76 -5.44
C VAL A 104 -7.72 8.73 -6.74
#